data_AF-A7LCV8-F1
#
_entry.id   AF-A7LCV8-F1
#
_cell.length_a   1.000
_cell.length_b   1.000
_cell.length_c   1.000
_cell.angle_alpha   90.00
_cell.angle_beta   90.00
_cell.angle_gamma   90.00
#
_symmetry.space_group_name_H-M   'P 1'
#
loop_
_entity.id
_entity.type
_entity.pdbx_description
1 polymer ?
#
loop_
_entity_poly.entity_id
_entity_poly.type
_entity_poly.pdbx_seq_one_letter_code
_entity_poly.pdbx_strand_id
1 'polypeptide(L)'
;VWAKGGEGGVELAKEVVRLIDESEGTFEYCYDLDRPFKAKIEAIATRIYGADGVDFTPVAAKEMERLTALGFDKVPICMAKTQY
;
A
#
# COMPACT_ATOMS: atom_id res chain seq x y z
N VAL A 1 -23.29 -0.86 -13.69
CA VAL A 1 -24.25 -0.27 -12.72
C VAL A 1 -24.82 1.09 -13.13
N TRP A 2 -24.03 2.05 -13.65
CA TRP A 2 -24.49 3.43 -13.89
C TRP A 2 -25.83 3.58 -14.65
N ALA A 3 -26.00 2.94 -15.82
CA ALA A 3 -27.23 3.08 -16.63
C ALA A 3 -28.38 2.13 -16.26
N LYS A 4 -28.11 1.05 -15.52
CA LYS A 4 -29.09 -0.03 -15.24
C LYS A 4 -29.23 -0.39 -13.76
N GLY A 5 -28.74 0.48 -12.87
CA GLY A 5 -28.68 0.19 -11.43
C GLY A 5 -27.99 -1.14 -11.13
N GLY A 6 -28.57 -1.90 -10.20
CA GLY A 6 -28.05 -3.20 -9.77
C GLY A 6 -28.04 -4.27 -10.87
N GLU A 7 -28.99 -4.24 -11.81
CA GLU A 7 -29.06 -5.21 -12.92
C GLU A 7 -27.77 -5.19 -13.74
N GLY A 8 -27.26 -3.99 -14.03
CA GLY A 8 -25.99 -3.81 -14.74
C GLY A 8 -24.73 -4.11 -13.93
N GLY A 9 -24.85 -4.75 -12.76
CA GLY A 9 -23.73 -5.22 -11.93
C GLY A 9 -23.79 -6.71 -11.59
N VAL A 10 -24.83 -7.43 -12.01
CA VAL A 10 -25.05 -8.85 -11.63
C VAL A 10 -23.87 -9.73 -12.03
N GLU A 11 -23.31 -9.54 -13.22
CA GLU A 11 -22.17 -10.36 -13.67
C GLU A 11 -20.90 -10.10 -12.84
N LEU A 12 -20.62 -8.84 -12.48
CA LEU A 12 -19.54 -8.52 -11.54
C LEU A 12 -19.80 -9.14 -10.16
N ALA A 13 -21.05 -9.10 -9.67
CA ALA A 13 -21.40 -9.67 -8.38
C ALA A 13 -21.21 -11.20 -8.34
N LYS A 14 -21.62 -11.92 -9.40
CA LYS A 14 -21.38 -13.37 -9.51
C LYS A 14 -19.89 -13.69 -9.51
N GLU A 15 -19.08 -12.91 -10.24
CA GLU A 15 -17.63 -13.12 -10.30
C GLU A 15 -16.97 -12.86 -8.95
N VAL A 16 -17.39 -11.84 -8.21
CA VAL A 16 -16.90 -11.58 -6.84
C VAL A 16 -17.23 -12.74 -5.92
N VAL A 17 -18.47 -13.26 -5.96
CA VAL A 17 -18.87 -14.44 -5.16
C VAL A 17 -18.03 -15.66 -5.54
N ARG A 18 -17.83 -15.92 -6.83
CA ARG A 18 -16.97 -17.01 -7.31
C ARG A 18 -15.55 -16.89 -6.76
N LEU A 19 -14.95 -15.71 -6.79
CA LEU A 19 -13.60 -15.48 -6.25
C LEU A 19 -13.54 -15.68 -4.74
N ILE A 20 -14.60 -15.32 -3.99
CA ILE A 20 -14.70 -15.58 -2.54
C ILE A 20 -14.76 -17.08 -2.26
N ASP A 21 -15.56 -17.82 -3.03
CA ASP A 21 -15.81 -19.25 -2.79
C ASP A 21 -14.65 -20.15 -3.24
N GLU A 22 -13.95 -19.78 -4.33
CA GLU A 22 -12.95 -20.64 -4.97
C GLU A 22 -11.50 -20.25 -4.68
N SER A 23 -11.22 -19.04 -4.16
CA SER A 23 -9.86 -18.61 -3.87
C SER A 23 -9.45 -18.95 -2.45
N GLU A 24 -8.31 -19.63 -2.28
CA GLU A 24 -7.68 -19.77 -0.95
C GLU A 24 -7.04 -18.47 -0.45
N GLY A 25 -6.90 -17.45 -1.33
CA GLY A 25 -6.50 -16.08 -1.01
C GLY A 25 -5.32 -15.95 -0.04
N THR A 26 -4.09 -15.81 -0.54
CA THR A 26 -2.96 -15.38 0.30
C THR A 26 -2.94 -13.87 0.42
N PHE A 27 -3.18 -13.37 1.63
CA PHE A 27 -3.06 -11.95 1.96
C PHE A 27 -1.76 -11.68 2.70
N GLU A 28 -0.97 -10.73 2.19
CA GLU A 28 0.25 -10.25 2.83
C GLU A 28 0.33 -8.74 2.74
N TYR A 29 0.86 -8.11 3.80
CA TYR A 29 1.17 -6.69 3.77
C TYR A 29 2.39 -6.40 2.89
N CYS A 30 2.43 -5.19 2.33
CA CYS A 30 3.57 -4.73 1.52
C CYS A 30 4.90 -4.69 2.31
N TYR A 31 4.85 -4.60 3.64
CA TYR A 31 6.02 -4.62 4.52
C TYR A 31 5.59 -4.93 5.96
N ASP A 32 6.56 -5.35 6.77
CA ASP A 32 6.42 -5.48 8.22
C ASP A 32 6.60 -4.12 8.93
N LEU A 33 5.87 -3.88 10.02
CA LEU A 33 5.93 -2.64 10.80
C LEU A 33 7.26 -2.44 11.54
N ASP A 34 8.02 -3.49 11.79
CA ASP A 34 9.34 -3.41 12.46
C ASP A 34 10.47 -3.03 11.48
N ARG A 35 10.18 -2.84 10.18
CA ARG A 35 11.19 -2.38 9.22
C ARG A 35 11.52 -0.89 9.43
N PRO A 36 12.77 -0.46 9.15
CA PRO A 36 13.11 0.96 9.16
C PRO A 36 12.26 1.78 8.20
N PHE A 37 12.02 3.07 8.50
CA PHE A 37 11.24 3.98 7.64
C PHE A 37 11.62 3.91 6.15
N LYS A 38 12.92 3.99 5.86
CA LYS A 38 13.44 3.92 4.48
C LYS A 38 13.00 2.64 3.77
N ALA A 39 13.12 1.49 4.44
CA ALA A 39 12.75 0.20 3.89
C ALA A 39 11.23 0.03 3.71
N LYS A 40 10.40 0.65 4.56
CA LYS A 40 8.94 0.70 4.37
C LYS A 40 8.57 1.51 3.12
N ILE A 41 9.19 2.67 2.95
CA ILE A 41 8.95 3.56 1.81
C ILE A 41 9.42 2.90 0.50
N GLU A 42 10.63 2.32 0.50
CA GLU A 42 11.15 1.56 -0.65
C GLU A 42 10.27 0.37 -0.99
N ALA A 43 9.75 -0.36 0.00
CA ALA A 43 8.85 -1.49 -0.27
C ALA A 43 7.59 -1.04 -1.03
N ILE A 44 6.98 0.09 -0.65
CA ILE A 44 5.82 0.62 -1.39
C ILE A 44 6.25 1.05 -2.80
N ALA A 45 7.33 1.82 -2.91
CA ALA A 45 7.79 2.35 -4.19
C ALA A 45 8.13 1.25 -5.21
N THR A 46 8.83 0.20 -4.78
CA THR A 46 9.30 -0.87 -5.65
C THR A 46 8.21 -1.91 -5.93
N ARG A 47 7.45 -2.34 -4.90
CA ARG A 47 6.46 -3.43 -5.05
C ARG A 47 5.11 -2.96 -5.62
N ILE A 48 4.71 -1.73 -5.31
CA ILE A 48 3.39 -1.19 -5.69
C ILE A 48 3.50 -0.21 -6.86
N TYR A 49 4.49 0.69 -6.84
CA TYR A 49 4.63 1.72 -7.89
C TYR A 49 5.59 1.31 -9.02
N GLY A 50 6.37 0.24 -8.85
CA GLY A 50 7.32 -0.25 -9.86
C GLY A 50 8.53 0.66 -10.06
N ALA A 51 8.93 1.44 -9.04
CA ALA A 51 10.13 2.27 -9.09
C ALA A 51 11.40 1.43 -8.91
N ASP A 52 12.53 1.92 -9.43
CA ASP A 52 13.85 1.31 -9.21
C ASP A 52 14.35 1.49 -7.77
N GLY A 53 13.92 2.57 -7.09
CA GLY A 53 14.36 2.93 -5.75
C GLY A 53 13.77 4.24 -5.26
N VAL A 54 14.31 4.76 -4.15
CA VAL A 54 13.85 6.00 -3.52
C VAL A 54 15.05 6.85 -3.10
N ASP A 55 15.07 8.10 -3.54
CA ASP A 55 16.02 9.09 -3.06
C ASP A 55 15.47 9.86 -1.86
N PHE A 56 16.28 9.96 -0.81
CA PHE A 56 15.92 10.69 0.40
C PHE A 56 16.72 11.99 0.51
N THR A 57 16.01 13.11 0.62
CA THR A 57 16.65 14.39 0.93
C THR A 57 17.25 14.37 2.35
N PRO A 58 18.28 15.19 2.63
CA PRO A 58 18.86 15.28 3.98
C PRO A 58 17.84 15.66 5.06
N VAL A 59 16.86 16.51 4.72
CA VAL A 59 15.78 16.92 5.63
C VAL A 59 14.88 15.74 5.97
N ALA A 60 14.49 14.94 4.97
CA ALA A 60 13.67 13.74 5.20
C ALA A 60 14.41 12.70 6.04
N ALA A 61 15.71 12.49 5.77
CA ALA A 61 16.54 11.57 6.56
C ALA A 61 16.60 11.96 8.04
N LYS A 62 16.86 13.25 8.32
CA LYS A 62 16.90 13.79 9.69
C LYS A 62 15.56 13.68 10.41
N GLU A 63 14.45 13.90 9.69
CA GLU A 63 13.11 13.79 10.27
C GLU A 63 12.75 12.35 10.61
N MET A 64 13.11 11.38 9.76
CA MET A 64 12.94 9.96 10.07
C MET A 64 13.73 9.55 11.33
N GLU A 65 14.98 10.02 11.48
CA GLU A 65 15.77 9.79 12.70
C GLU A 65 15.09 10.37 13.94
N ARG A 66 14.57 11.60 13.84
CA ARG A 66 13.84 12.26 14.93
C ARG A 66 12.58 11.47 15.31
N LEU A 67 11.81 11.00 14.33
CA LEU A 67 10.60 10.22 14.56
C LEU A 67 10.90 8.86 15.18
N THR A 68 11.99 8.20 14.76
CA THR A 68 12.47 6.97 15.39
C THR A 68 12.85 7.21 16.86
N ALA A 69 13.57 8.28 17.16
CA ALA A 69 13.94 8.63 18.54
C ALA A 69 12.71 8.91 19.44
N LEU A 70 11.59 9.32 18.85
CA LEU A 70 10.31 9.52 19.52
C LEU A 70 9.45 8.25 19.63
N GLY A 71 9.91 7.12 19.08
CA GLY A 71 9.20 5.84 19.12
C GLY A 71 8.10 5.68 18.07
N PHE A 72 8.11 6.49 17.00
CA PHE A 72 7.15 6.39 15.90
C PHE A 72 7.62 5.50 14.74
N ASP A 73 8.78 4.85 14.86
CA ASP A 73 9.35 4.00 13.80
C ASP A 73 8.45 2.81 13.41
N LYS A 74 7.54 2.39 14.29
CA LYS A 74 6.64 1.25 14.08
C LYS A 74 5.29 1.60 13.43
N VAL A 75 5.01 2.87 13.14
CA VAL A 75 3.75 3.23 12.46
C VAL A 75 3.79 2.90 10.96
N PRO A 76 2.64 2.70 10.29
CA PRO A 76 2.60 2.55 8.84
C PRO A 76 2.88 3.87 8.10
N ILE A 77 3.20 3.76 6.82
CA ILE A 77 3.51 4.89 5.93
C ILE A 77 2.29 5.26 5.08
N CYS A 78 1.98 6.57 5.06
CA CYS A 78 1.06 7.16 4.10
C CYS A 78 1.85 7.92 3.02
N MET A 79 1.76 7.48 1.77
CA MET A 79 2.50 8.08 0.64
C MET A 79 1.70 9.25 0.04
N ALA A 80 2.21 10.47 0.21
CA ALA A 80 1.68 11.65 -0.47
C ALA A 80 2.36 11.81 -1.84
N LYS A 81 1.64 11.48 -2.93
CA LYS A 81 2.09 11.65 -4.32
C LYS A 81 0.92 11.96 -5.26
N THR A 82 1.21 12.31 -6.51
CA THR A 82 0.20 12.40 -7.58
C THR A 82 -0.53 11.06 -7.79
N GLN A 83 -1.85 11.08 -8.01
CA GLN A 83 -2.66 9.91 -8.38
C GLN A 83 -2.66 9.62 -9.89
N TYR A 84 -2.22 10.58 -10.70
CA TYR A 84 -1.98 10.46 -12.14
C TYR A 84 -0.49 10.21 -12.38
#